data_AF-A0A067P0L2-F1
#
_entry.id   AF-A0A067P0L2-F1
#
_cell.length_a   1.000
_cell.length_b   1.000
_cell.length_c   1.000
_cell.angle_alpha   90.00
_cell.angle_beta   90.00
_cell.angle_gamma   90.00
#
_symmetry.space_group_name_H-M   'P 1'
#
loop_
_entity.id
_entity.type
_entity.pdbx_description
1 polymer ?
#
loop_
_entity_poly.entity_id
_entity_poly.type
_entity_poly.pdbx_seq_one_letter_code
_entity_poly.pdbx_strand_id
1 'polypeptide(L)'
;VLFCVETIFEAVQARTVQVIYIDNRAYPGGPWQYFLDTQNLAINVIFYATTFILTFLSDFLVLWRCWVIWTASGRLAAYLATAFPALLLLASFVMGTLWTLQSSQPGLSLYSKLPLAYGTSYYAISLSVNIILTILITFRLLLYRHRIKESLPEEHAKHYVSLLTIIIESAALYSLFSILFLITYAVNNPTNQIFLGMASSAQQIAGYLIIYRVAEGRAWKKDTL
;
A
#
# COMPACT_ATOMS: atom_id res chain seq x y z
N VAL A 1 9.06 7.42 -9.57
CA VAL A 1 7.99 6.54 -10.11
C VAL A 1 6.77 6.53 -9.19
N LEU A 2 6.84 6.01 -7.97
CA LEU A 2 5.70 5.99 -7.02
C LEU A 2 4.99 7.36 -6.89
N PHE A 3 5.75 8.43 -6.65
CA PHE A 3 5.22 9.80 -6.58
C PHE A 3 4.45 10.23 -7.84
N CYS A 4 4.96 9.89 -9.03
CA CYS A 4 4.32 10.24 -10.29
C CYS A 4 3.02 9.44 -10.48
N VAL A 5 3.01 8.15 -10.14
CA VAL A 5 1.80 7.31 -10.22
C VAL A 5 0.74 7.80 -9.21
N GLU A 6 1.16 8.15 -7.99
CA GLU A 6 0.28 8.77 -6.98
C GLU A 6 -0.36 10.06 -7.50
N THR A 7 0.45 10.93 -8.12
CA THR A 7 -0.04 12.21 -8.64
C THR A 7 -1.10 11.99 -9.73
N ILE A 8 -0.89 11.00 -10.61
CA ILE A 8 -1.87 10.65 -11.65
C ILE A 8 -3.13 10.08 -11.00
N PHE A 9 -2.99 9.19 -10.01
CA PHE A 9 -4.12 8.62 -9.27
C PHE A 9 -4.98 9.72 -8.63
N GLU A 10 -4.37 10.65 -7.90
CA GLU A 10 -5.07 11.77 -7.24
C GLU A 10 -5.74 12.71 -8.26
N ALA A 11 -5.05 13.04 -9.36
CA ALA A 11 -5.61 13.88 -10.41
C ALA A 11 -6.84 13.22 -11.07
N VAL A 12 -6.77 11.91 -11.31
CA VAL A 12 -7.88 11.14 -11.87
C VAL A 12 -9.03 11.03 -10.88
N GLN A 13 -8.77 10.75 -9.60
CA GLN A 13 -9.79 10.75 -8.55
C GLN A 13 -10.53 12.09 -8.46
N ALA A 14 -9.80 13.20 -8.43
CA ALA A 14 -10.39 14.54 -8.41
C ALA A 14 -11.26 14.79 -9.64
N ARG A 15 -10.79 14.39 -10.83
CA ARG A 15 -11.56 14.51 -12.07
C ARG A 15 -12.80 13.62 -12.06
N THR A 16 -12.71 12.40 -11.55
CA THR A 16 -13.84 11.47 -11.43
C THR A 16 -14.92 12.06 -10.53
N VAL A 17 -14.55 12.61 -9.37
CA VAL A 17 -15.49 13.28 -8.47
C VAL A 17 -16.18 14.47 -9.16
N GLN A 18 -15.44 15.29 -9.90
CA GLN A 18 -16.03 16.38 -10.68
C GLN A 18 -17.03 15.87 -11.73
N VAL A 19 -16.65 14.88 -12.53
CA VAL A 19 -17.50 14.35 -13.61
C VAL A 19 -18.79 13.74 -13.05
N ILE A 20 -18.70 13.04 -11.91
CA ILE A 20 -19.83 12.42 -11.24
C ILE A 20 -20.77 13.47 -10.64
N TYR A 21 -20.24 14.35 -9.78
CA TYR A 21 -21.07 15.20 -8.91
C TYR A 21 -21.37 16.59 -9.47
N ILE A 22 -20.59 17.07 -10.45
CA ILE A 22 -20.80 18.38 -11.07
C ILE A 22 -21.38 18.20 -12.48
N ASP A 23 -20.66 17.51 -13.36
CA ASP A 23 -21.02 17.45 -14.78
C ASP A 23 -22.27 16.57 -15.02
N ASN A 24 -22.39 15.45 -14.29
CA ASN A 24 -23.47 14.47 -14.46
C ASN A 24 -24.38 14.33 -13.24
N ARG A 25 -24.55 15.41 -12.46
CA ARG A 25 -25.32 15.38 -11.21
C ARG A 25 -26.77 14.89 -11.36
N ALA A 26 -27.37 15.13 -12.52
CA ALA A 26 -28.77 14.83 -12.83
C ALA A 26 -28.97 13.50 -13.59
N TYR A 27 -27.95 12.64 -13.60
CA TYR A 27 -28.04 11.34 -14.25
C TYR A 27 -29.17 10.49 -13.64
N PRO A 28 -29.94 9.73 -14.43
CA PRO A 28 -30.99 8.84 -13.92
C PRO A 28 -30.43 7.84 -12.89
N GLY A 29 -30.98 7.82 -11.68
CA GLY A 29 -30.45 7.01 -10.56
C GLY A 29 -29.37 7.71 -9.72
N GLY A 30 -29.00 8.94 -10.10
CA GLY A 30 -28.09 9.81 -9.35
C GLY A 30 -26.61 9.65 -9.71
N PRO A 31 -25.74 10.48 -9.11
CA PRO A 31 -24.31 10.52 -9.42
C PRO A 31 -23.60 9.17 -9.20
N TRP A 32 -23.98 8.45 -8.13
CA TRP A 32 -23.39 7.14 -7.84
C TRP A 32 -23.72 6.10 -8.92
N GLN A 33 -24.93 6.13 -9.48
CA GLN A 33 -25.30 5.22 -10.58
C GLN A 33 -24.49 5.51 -11.84
N TYR A 34 -24.26 6.80 -12.16
CA TYR A 34 -23.38 7.18 -13.27
C TYR A 34 -21.98 6.57 -13.11
N PHE A 35 -21.41 6.63 -11.90
CA PHE A 35 -20.12 6.00 -11.62
C PHE A 35 -20.16 4.50 -11.95
N LEU A 36 -21.15 3.76 -11.45
CA LEU A 36 -21.29 2.32 -11.68
C LEU A 36 -21.44 1.95 -13.16
N ASP A 37 -22.13 2.78 -13.95
CA ASP A 37 -22.42 2.50 -15.36
C ASP A 37 -21.24 2.83 -16.29
N THR A 38 -20.29 3.65 -15.84
CA THR A 38 -19.24 4.24 -16.70
C THR A 38 -17.85 3.67 -16.44
N GLN A 39 -17.75 2.47 -15.87
CA GLN A 39 -16.48 1.88 -15.42
C GLN A 39 -15.49 1.55 -16.55
N ASN A 40 -16.00 1.42 -17.77
CA ASN A 40 -15.21 1.24 -18.99
C ASN A 40 -14.64 2.55 -19.56
N LEU A 41 -15.03 3.72 -19.05
CA LEU A 41 -14.47 4.99 -19.51
C LEU A 41 -12.98 5.07 -19.14
N ALA A 42 -12.19 5.72 -20.01
CA ALA A 42 -10.75 5.85 -19.85
C ALA A 42 -10.35 6.40 -18.47
N ILE A 43 -11.13 7.32 -17.90
CA ILE A 43 -10.88 7.89 -16.58
C ILE A 43 -10.92 6.82 -15.47
N ASN A 44 -11.90 5.92 -15.48
CA ASN A 44 -12.05 4.85 -14.49
C ASN A 44 -11.02 3.73 -14.74
N VAL A 45 -10.71 3.44 -16.01
CA VAL A 45 -9.64 2.49 -16.36
C VAL A 45 -8.28 2.97 -15.86
N ILE A 46 -7.96 4.26 -16.01
CA ILE A 46 -6.72 4.85 -15.49
C ILE A 46 -6.73 4.79 -13.96
N PHE A 47 -7.87 5.05 -13.30
CA PHE A 47 -8.01 4.91 -11.86
C PHE A 47 -7.64 3.49 -11.40
N TYR A 48 -8.17 2.44 -12.04
CA TYR A 48 -7.82 1.06 -11.68
C TYR A 48 -6.34 0.75 -11.90
N ALA A 49 -5.83 1.10 -13.09
CA ALA A 49 -4.46 0.82 -13.44
C ALA A 49 -3.47 1.50 -12.50
N THR A 50 -3.71 2.78 -12.18
CA THR A 50 -2.86 3.53 -11.26
C THR A 50 -2.94 2.98 -9.85
N THR A 51 -4.14 2.71 -9.32
CA THR A 51 -4.32 2.11 -7.97
C THR A 51 -3.60 0.78 -7.85
N PHE A 52 -3.74 -0.09 -8.85
CA PHE A 52 -3.09 -1.39 -8.88
C PHE A 52 -1.56 -1.27 -8.91
N ILE A 53 -1.02 -0.47 -9.85
CA ILE A 53 0.43 -0.27 -10.00
C ILE A 53 1.01 0.32 -8.71
N LEU A 54 0.32 1.30 -8.13
CA LEU A 54 0.75 2.00 -6.94
C LEU A 54 0.85 1.07 -5.73
N THR A 55 -0.21 0.31 -5.46
CA THR A 55 -0.27 -0.64 -4.35
C THR A 55 0.77 -1.75 -4.54
N PHE A 56 0.89 -2.30 -5.76
CA PHE A 56 1.88 -3.34 -6.07
C PHE A 56 3.32 -2.85 -5.89
N LEU A 57 3.66 -1.67 -6.41
CA LEU A 57 4.99 -1.09 -6.23
C LEU A 57 5.30 -0.76 -4.78
N SER A 58 4.28 -0.35 -4.00
CA SER A 58 4.42 -0.08 -2.58
C SER A 58 4.70 -1.35 -1.79
N ASP A 59 3.95 -2.44 -2.04
CA ASP A 59 4.19 -3.74 -1.40
C ASP A 59 5.56 -4.32 -1.79
N PHE A 60 5.94 -4.17 -3.06
CA PHE A 60 7.26 -4.57 -3.55
C PHE A 60 8.39 -3.80 -2.85
N LEU A 61 8.20 -2.49 -2.61
CA LEU A 61 9.18 -1.68 -1.89
C LEU A 61 9.35 -2.16 -0.44
N VAL A 62 8.27 -2.52 0.25
CA VAL A 62 8.34 -3.07 1.62
C VAL A 62 9.04 -4.44 1.61
N LEU A 63 8.75 -5.29 0.63
CA LEU A 63 9.40 -6.60 0.46
C LEU A 63 10.91 -6.44 0.24
N TRP A 64 11.30 -5.54 -0.67
CA TRP A 64 12.70 -5.20 -0.94
C TRP A 64 13.43 -4.73 0.33
N ARG A 65 12.78 -3.88 1.14
CA ARG A 65 13.35 -3.41 2.40
C ARG A 65 13.55 -4.56 3.38
N CYS A 66 12.57 -5.45 3.52
CA CYS A 66 12.72 -6.65 4.33
C CYS A 66 13.90 -7.50 3.85
N TRP A 67 13.99 -7.74 2.54
CA TRP A 67 15.11 -8.48 1.93
C TRP A 67 16.48 -7.90 2.30
N VAL A 68 16.67 -6.58 2.12
CA VAL A 68 17.94 -5.90 2.43
C VAL A 68 18.30 -6.02 3.91
N ILE A 69 17.34 -5.84 4.82
CA ILE A 69 17.56 -5.92 6.26
C ILE A 69 17.96 -7.35 6.70
N TRP A 70 17.31 -8.36 6.13
CA TRP A 70 17.62 -9.77 6.44
C TRP A 70 18.90 -10.26 5.76
N THR A 71 19.32 -9.67 4.64
CA THR A 71 20.58 -10.01 3.96
C THR A 71 21.80 -9.73 4.85
N ALA A 72 21.70 -8.78 5.78
CA ALA A 72 22.76 -8.51 6.76
C ALA A 72 23.09 -9.71 7.69
N SER A 73 22.21 -10.70 7.84
CA SER A 73 22.48 -11.96 8.56
C SER A 73 23.11 -13.06 7.71
N GLY A 74 23.13 -12.89 6.39
CA GLY A 74 23.39 -13.96 5.43
C GLY A 74 22.20 -14.21 4.50
N ARG A 75 22.51 -14.60 3.27
CA ARG A 75 21.52 -14.74 2.18
C ARG A 75 20.47 -15.81 2.46
N LEU A 76 20.80 -16.89 3.15
CA LEU A 76 19.87 -17.98 3.46
C LEU A 76 18.70 -17.50 4.36
N ALA A 77 19.01 -16.75 5.42
CA ALA A 77 17.99 -16.20 6.30
C ALA A 77 17.07 -15.21 5.58
N ALA A 78 17.62 -14.42 4.65
CA ALA A 78 16.83 -13.52 3.80
C ALA A 78 15.84 -14.31 2.93
N TYR A 79 16.29 -15.35 2.22
CA TYR A 79 15.41 -16.20 1.42
C TYR A 79 14.30 -16.84 2.24
N LEU A 80 14.62 -17.41 3.41
CA LEU A 80 13.62 -18.05 4.27
C LEU A 80 12.56 -17.05 4.77
N ALA A 81 12.98 -15.84 5.17
CA ALA A 81 12.06 -14.82 5.67
C ALA A 81 11.17 -14.22 4.58
N THR A 82 11.70 -14.02 3.36
CA THR A 82 10.96 -13.34 2.28
C THR A 82 10.25 -14.27 1.33
N ALA A 83 10.52 -15.58 1.34
CA ALA A 83 9.90 -16.54 0.42
C ALA A 83 8.37 -16.51 0.52
N PHE A 84 7.82 -16.57 1.73
CA PHE A 84 6.37 -16.55 1.93
C PHE A 84 5.72 -15.22 1.52
N PRO A 85 6.20 -14.04 1.97
CA PRO A 85 5.70 -12.75 1.46
C PRO A 85 5.83 -12.57 -0.06
N ALA A 86 6.90 -13.09 -0.68
CA ALA A 86 7.08 -13.02 -2.13
C ALA A 86 6.02 -13.83 -2.88
N LEU A 87 5.67 -15.02 -2.40
CA LEU A 87 4.58 -15.83 -2.97
C LEU A 87 3.22 -15.13 -2.85
N LEU A 88 2.95 -14.51 -1.69
CA LEU A 88 1.75 -13.70 -1.50
C LEU A 88 1.72 -12.49 -2.43
N LEU A 89 2.86 -11.82 -2.65
CA LEU A 89 2.95 -10.69 -3.58
C LEU A 89 2.67 -11.12 -5.03
N LEU A 90 3.12 -12.30 -5.44
CA LEU A 90 2.77 -12.87 -6.75
C LEU A 90 1.27 -13.16 -6.86
N ALA A 91 0.67 -13.74 -5.83
CA ALA A 91 -0.77 -13.95 -5.78
C ALA A 91 -1.54 -12.63 -5.85
N SER A 92 -1.08 -11.59 -5.15
CA SER A 92 -1.61 -10.24 -5.20
C SER A 92 -1.54 -9.65 -6.62
N PHE A 93 -0.42 -9.83 -7.33
CA PHE A 93 -0.30 -9.40 -8.72
C PHE A 93 -1.34 -10.05 -9.64
N VAL A 94 -1.54 -11.36 -9.52
CA VAL A 94 -2.56 -12.09 -10.30
C VAL A 94 -3.98 -11.60 -9.94
N MET A 95 -4.30 -11.46 -8.66
CA MET A 95 -5.63 -11.00 -8.25
C MET A 95 -5.89 -9.54 -8.67
N GLY A 96 -4.90 -8.66 -8.55
CA GLY A 96 -5.04 -7.25 -8.93
C GLY A 96 -5.15 -7.03 -10.44
N THR A 97 -4.46 -7.83 -11.25
CA THR A 97 -4.62 -7.81 -12.71
C THR A 97 -6.01 -8.30 -13.13
N LEU A 98 -6.50 -9.41 -12.56
CA LEU A 98 -7.86 -9.90 -12.80
C LEU A 98 -8.92 -8.89 -12.35
N TRP A 99 -8.74 -8.28 -11.17
CA TRP A 99 -9.62 -7.22 -10.67
C TRP A 99 -9.69 -6.04 -11.63
N THR A 100 -8.54 -5.52 -12.08
CA THR A 100 -8.46 -4.39 -13.01
C THR A 100 -9.13 -4.71 -14.34
N LEU A 101 -8.87 -5.90 -14.89
CA LEU A 101 -9.42 -6.34 -16.16
C LEU A 101 -10.95 -6.47 -16.08
N GLN A 102 -11.46 -7.15 -15.06
CA GLN A 102 -12.90 -7.43 -14.91
C GLN A 102 -13.68 -6.17 -14.54
N SER A 103 -13.12 -5.27 -13.73
CA SER A 103 -13.76 -4.00 -13.36
C SER A 103 -13.86 -3.01 -14.53
N SER A 104 -13.00 -3.17 -15.55
CA SER A 104 -12.97 -2.29 -16.72
C SER A 104 -13.86 -2.77 -17.87
N GLN A 105 -14.50 -3.94 -17.75
CA GLN A 105 -15.35 -4.48 -18.82
C GLN A 105 -16.69 -3.75 -18.90
N PRO A 106 -17.25 -3.53 -20.11
CA PRO A 106 -18.58 -2.94 -20.27
C PRO A 106 -19.64 -3.75 -19.52
N GLY A 107 -20.47 -3.08 -18.72
CA GLY A 107 -21.55 -3.71 -17.94
C GLY A 107 -21.11 -4.39 -16.64
N LEU A 108 -19.81 -4.39 -16.33
CA LEU A 108 -19.30 -4.75 -15.01
C LEU A 108 -18.83 -3.51 -14.27
N SER A 109 -18.88 -3.59 -12.94
CA SER A 109 -18.36 -2.54 -12.04
C SER A 109 -17.54 -3.16 -10.92
N LEU A 110 -16.85 -2.32 -10.14
CA LEU A 110 -16.18 -2.71 -8.90
C LEU A 110 -17.02 -3.60 -7.98
N TYR A 111 -18.32 -3.33 -7.97
CA TYR A 111 -19.26 -3.93 -7.03
C TYR A 111 -20.02 -5.11 -7.66
N SER A 112 -19.75 -5.44 -8.92
CA SER A 112 -20.20 -6.68 -9.53
C SER A 112 -19.57 -7.87 -8.81
N LYS A 113 -20.32 -8.97 -8.64
CA LYS A 113 -19.92 -10.13 -7.81
C LYS A 113 -18.50 -10.63 -8.08
N LEU A 114 -18.10 -10.72 -9.35
CA LEU A 114 -16.79 -11.25 -9.76
C LEU A 114 -15.65 -10.24 -9.51
N PRO A 115 -15.68 -9.00 -10.03
CA PRO A 115 -14.74 -7.95 -9.63
C PRO A 115 -14.60 -7.76 -8.12
N LEU A 116 -15.73 -7.77 -7.39
CA LEU A 116 -15.73 -7.60 -5.94
C LEU A 116 -14.92 -8.70 -5.23
N ALA A 117 -15.07 -9.96 -5.66
CA ALA A 117 -14.32 -11.09 -5.10
C ALA A 117 -12.81 -10.99 -5.38
N TYR A 118 -12.42 -10.60 -6.60
CA TYR A 118 -11.01 -10.40 -6.95
C TYR A 118 -10.40 -9.21 -6.18
N GLY A 119 -11.12 -8.08 -6.11
CA GLY A 119 -10.67 -6.90 -5.39
C GLY A 119 -10.50 -7.18 -3.89
N THR A 120 -11.50 -7.81 -3.26
CA THR A 120 -11.43 -8.16 -1.83
C THR A 120 -10.24 -9.07 -1.54
N SER A 121 -10.01 -10.07 -2.41
CA SER A 121 -8.87 -10.98 -2.29
C SER A 121 -7.54 -10.25 -2.48
N TYR A 122 -7.45 -9.38 -3.50
CA TYR A 122 -6.27 -8.57 -3.78
C TYR A 122 -5.87 -7.69 -2.59
N TYR A 123 -6.79 -6.88 -2.08
CA TYR A 123 -6.52 -5.98 -0.96
C TYR A 123 -6.28 -6.73 0.36
N ALA A 124 -6.95 -7.86 0.59
CA ALA A 124 -6.67 -8.71 1.76
C ALA A 124 -5.24 -9.29 1.73
N ILE A 125 -4.80 -9.76 0.56
CA ILE A 125 -3.44 -10.28 0.39
C ILE A 125 -2.42 -9.15 0.55
N SER A 126 -2.64 -7.99 -0.07
CA SER A 126 -1.77 -6.82 0.07
C SER A 126 -1.61 -6.38 1.54
N LEU A 127 -2.73 -6.24 2.25
CA LEU A 127 -2.73 -5.93 3.68
C LEU A 127 -1.94 -6.98 4.48
N SER A 128 -2.17 -8.27 4.21
CA SER A 128 -1.47 -9.36 4.88
C SER A 128 0.04 -9.30 4.63
N VAL A 129 0.46 -9.07 3.39
CA VAL A 129 1.87 -8.89 3.01
C VAL A 129 2.49 -7.74 3.80
N ASN A 130 1.81 -6.59 3.87
CA ASN A 130 2.30 -5.43 4.61
C ASN A 130 2.48 -5.72 6.11
N ILE A 131 1.49 -6.35 6.74
CA ILE A 131 1.54 -6.74 8.16
C ILE A 131 2.68 -7.73 8.41
N ILE A 132 2.78 -8.80 7.62
CA ILE A 132 3.82 -9.83 7.77
C ILE A 132 5.21 -9.20 7.62
N LEU A 133 5.43 -8.39 6.58
CA LEU A 133 6.71 -7.74 6.35
C LEU A 133 7.07 -6.76 7.47
N THR A 134 6.10 -6.01 7.97
CA THR A 134 6.30 -5.10 9.12
C THR A 134 6.72 -5.88 10.36
N ILE A 135 6.08 -7.02 10.64
CA ILE A 135 6.45 -7.91 11.76
C ILE A 135 7.87 -8.43 11.56
N LEU A 136 8.22 -8.93 10.36
CA LEU A 136 9.56 -9.45 10.05
C LEU A 136 10.64 -8.38 10.18
N ILE A 137 10.40 -7.16 9.71
CA ILE A 137 11.31 -6.03 9.84
C ILE A 137 11.49 -5.67 11.31
N THR A 138 10.39 -5.51 12.05
CA THR A 138 10.39 -5.15 13.48
C THR A 138 11.12 -6.19 14.31
N PHE A 139 10.78 -7.47 14.13
CA PHE A 139 11.42 -8.59 14.81
C PHE A 139 12.93 -8.60 14.57
N ARG A 140 13.36 -8.42 13.32
CA ARG A 140 14.77 -8.42 12.95
C ARG A 140 15.54 -7.24 13.57
N LEU A 141 14.94 -6.06 13.58
CA LEU A 141 15.52 -4.87 14.21
C LEU A 141 15.65 -5.06 15.74
N LEU A 142 14.67 -5.69 16.38
CA LEU A 142 14.73 -6.03 17.81
C LEU A 142 15.83 -7.05 18.12
N LEU A 143 15.99 -8.09 17.29
CA LEU A 143 17.08 -9.07 17.43
C LEU A 143 18.46 -8.40 17.30
N TYR A 144 18.62 -7.51 16.33
CA TYR A 144 19.87 -6.77 16.13
C TYR A 144 20.19 -5.90 17.35
N ARG A 145 19.19 -5.18 17.87
CA ARG A 145 19.33 -4.40 19.11
C ARG A 145 19.74 -5.27 20.30
N HIS A 146 19.11 -6.43 20.48
CA HIS A 146 19.41 -7.32 21.60
C HIS A 146 20.86 -7.83 21.55
N ARG A 147 21.37 -8.11 20.34
CA ARG A 147 22.74 -8.63 20.14
C ARG A 147 23.85 -7.58 20.31
N ILE A 148 23.54 -6.29 20.16
CA ILE A 148 24.53 -5.18 20.21
C ILE A 148 24.30 -4.31 21.46
N LYS A 149 23.39 -4.72 22.36
CA LYS A 149 23.00 -3.97 23.55
C LYS A 149 24.18 -3.62 24.47
N GLU A 150 25.25 -4.42 24.48
CA GLU A 150 26.45 -4.19 25.30
C GLU A 150 27.49 -3.28 24.64
N SER A 151 27.42 -3.04 23.33
CA SER A 151 28.44 -2.31 22.56
C SER A 151 27.91 -1.08 21.82
N LEU A 152 26.61 -0.78 21.92
CA LEU A 152 25.98 0.33 21.20
C LEU A 152 25.98 1.62 22.06
N PRO A 153 26.57 2.74 21.58
CA PRO A 153 26.42 4.04 22.23
C PRO A 153 24.94 4.45 22.34
N GLU A 154 24.56 5.15 23.43
CA GLU A 154 23.17 5.55 23.71
C GLU A 154 22.50 6.29 22.54
N GLU A 155 23.27 7.09 21.80
CA GLU A 155 22.80 7.87 20.65
C GLU A 155 22.29 6.98 19.50
N HIS A 156 23.00 5.88 19.21
CA HIS A 156 22.58 4.92 18.20
C HIS A 156 21.34 4.14 18.67
N ALA A 157 21.25 3.81 19.96
CA ALA A 157 20.09 3.12 20.52
C ALA A 157 18.80 3.95 20.39
N LYS A 158 18.86 5.27 20.62
CA LYS A 158 17.73 6.20 20.43
C LYS A 158 17.26 6.23 18.98
N HIS A 159 18.19 6.26 18.02
CA HIS A 159 17.86 6.25 16.59
C HIS A 159 17.12 4.97 16.17
N TYR A 160 17.55 3.79 16.66
CA TYR A 160 16.87 2.52 16.38
C TYR A 160 15.44 2.47 16.93
N VAL A 161 15.23 2.97 18.16
CA VAL A 161 13.89 3.03 18.76
C VAL A 161 12.98 3.97 17.97
N SER A 162 13.47 5.15 17.62
CA SER A 162 12.71 6.09 16.78
C SER A 162 12.33 5.49 15.43
N LEU A 163 13.27 4.81 14.75
CA LEU A 163 12.99 4.14 13.47
C LEU A 163 11.95 3.02 13.62
N LEU A 164 12.06 2.20 14.66
CA LEU A 164 11.09 1.14 14.98
C LEU A 164 9.69 1.71 15.22
N THR A 165 9.58 2.75 16.04
CA THR A 165 8.32 3.43 16.33
C THR A 165 7.67 3.94 15.06
N ILE A 166 8.43 4.62 14.18
CA ILE A 166 7.90 5.13 12.90
C ILE A 166 7.39 4.00 12.02
N ILE A 167 8.12 2.88 11.91
CA ILE A 167 7.69 1.73 11.11
C ILE A 167 6.37 1.17 11.65
N ILE A 168 6.25 1.00 12.97
CA ILE A 168 5.06 0.42 13.60
C ILE A 168 3.86 1.36 13.50
N GLU A 169 4.02 2.63 13.85
CA GLU A 169 2.94 3.62 13.83
C GLU A 169 2.41 3.82 12.41
N SER A 170 3.30 3.89 11.43
CA SER A 170 2.90 4.08 10.03
C SER A 170 2.24 2.85 9.43
N ALA A 171 2.73 1.64 9.75
CA ALA A 171 2.08 0.39 9.35
C ALA A 171 0.71 0.21 10.03
N ALA A 172 0.57 0.62 11.29
CA ALA A 172 -0.71 0.60 12.00
C ALA A 172 -1.73 1.55 11.36
N LEU A 173 -1.30 2.76 10.98
CA LEU A 173 -2.15 3.74 10.30
C LEU A 173 -2.65 3.21 8.94
N TYR A 174 -1.75 2.68 8.11
CA TYR A 174 -2.12 2.03 6.85
C TYR A 174 -3.08 0.85 7.09
N SER A 175 -2.74 -0.03 8.04
CA SER A 175 -3.56 -1.22 8.32
C SER A 175 -4.97 -0.86 8.77
N LEU A 176 -5.12 0.19 9.59
CA LEU A 176 -6.41 0.67 10.05
C LEU A 176 -7.31 1.09 8.88
N PHE A 177 -6.82 1.97 8.00
CA PHE A 177 -7.60 2.43 6.86
C PHE A 177 -7.87 1.32 5.84
N SER A 178 -6.90 0.44 5.62
CA SER A 178 -7.06 -0.73 4.75
C SER A 178 -8.11 -1.72 5.26
N ILE A 179 -8.19 -1.94 6.59
CA ILE A 179 -9.24 -2.78 7.19
C ILE A 179 -10.61 -2.12 7.02
N LEU A 180 -10.72 -0.81 7.31
CA LEU A 180 -11.97 -0.06 7.12
C LEU A 180 -12.43 -0.08 5.66
N PHE A 181 -11.50 0.11 4.74
CA PHE A 181 -11.74 -0.05 3.31
C PHE A 181 -12.26 -1.45 3.00
N LEU A 182 -11.58 -2.50 3.46
CA LEU A 182 -11.94 -3.87 3.12
C LEU A 182 -13.32 -4.27 3.66
N ILE A 183 -13.66 -3.85 4.88
CA ILE A 183 -14.99 -4.07 5.48
C ILE A 183 -16.06 -3.35 4.65
N THR A 184 -15.86 -2.05 4.39
CA THR A 184 -16.86 -1.24 3.66
C THR A 184 -17.00 -1.67 2.19
N TYR A 185 -15.91 -2.13 1.57
CA TYR A 185 -15.90 -2.69 0.23
C TYR A 185 -16.66 -4.02 0.18
N ALA A 186 -16.40 -4.93 1.13
CA ALA A 186 -17.07 -6.23 1.21
C ALA A 186 -18.59 -6.13 1.42
N VAL A 187 -19.06 -5.12 2.16
CA VAL A 187 -20.51 -4.86 2.35
C VAL A 187 -21.11 -3.95 1.28
N ASN A 188 -20.35 -3.61 0.23
CA ASN A 188 -20.80 -2.77 -0.89
C ASN A 188 -21.32 -1.39 -0.43
N ASN A 189 -20.67 -0.78 0.56
CA ASN A 189 -21.02 0.56 1.03
C ASN A 189 -20.12 1.61 0.34
N PRO A 190 -20.68 2.61 -0.38
CA PRO A 190 -19.92 3.61 -1.14
C PRO A 190 -18.82 4.36 -0.36
N THR A 191 -18.93 4.40 0.98
CA THR A 191 -17.91 4.98 1.88
C THR A 191 -16.52 4.34 1.69
N ASN A 192 -16.43 3.13 1.12
CA ASN A 192 -15.16 2.49 0.76
C ASN A 192 -14.23 3.41 -0.05
N GLN A 193 -14.76 4.25 -0.94
CA GLN A 193 -13.92 5.15 -1.75
C GLN A 193 -13.14 6.16 -0.89
N ILE A 194 -13.70 6.59 0.24
CA ILE A 194 -13.03 7.49 1.19
C ILE A 194 -11.88 6.75 1.88
N PHE A 195 -12.14 5.53 2.36
CA PHE A 195 -11.13 4.72 3.04
C PHE A 195 -10.02 4.26 2.09
N LEU A 196 -10.33 4.02 0.82
CA LEU A 196 -9.34 3.70 -0.22
C LEU A 196 -8.34 4.83 -0.40
N GLY A 197 -8.82 6.07 -0.54
CA GLY A 197 -7.97 7.26 -0.64
C GLY A 197 -7.08 7.42 0.60
N MET A 198 -7.67 7.33 1.80
CA MET A 198 -6.91 7.44 3.06
C MET A 198 -5.86 6.33 3.21
N ALA A 199 -6.17 5.09 2.84
CA ALA A 199 -5.22 3.98 2.86
C ALA A 199 -4.06 4.21 1.88
N SER A 200 -4.35 4.65 0.65
CA SER A 200 -3.33 4.99 -0.36
C SER A 200 -2.36 6.05 0.15
N SER A 201 -2.89 7.19 0.63
CA SER A 201 -2.05 8.28 1.12
C SER A 201 -1.24 7.87 2.35
N ALA A 202 -1.85 7.12 3.29
CA ALA A 202 -1.15 6.63 4.48
C ALA A 202 0.03 5.70 4.12
N GLN A 203 -0.15 4.81 3.13
CA GLN A 203 0.91 3.91 2.67
C GLN A 203 2.10 4.67 2.07
N GLN A 204 1.82 5.72 1.29
CA GLN A 204 2.89 6.53 0.69
C GLN A 204 3.64 7.38 1.71
N ILE A 205 2.90 8.06 2.59
CA ILE A 205 3.50 8.89 3.63
C ILE A 205 4.41 8.02 4.51
N ALA A 206 3.94 6.82 4.87
CA ALA A 206 4.76 5.83 5.58
C ALA A 206 6.05 5.49 4.82
N GLY A 207 5.93 5.18 3.53
CA GLY A 207 7.07 4.88 2.67
C GLY A 207 8.11 6.00 2.64
N TYR A 208 7.66 7.24 2.42
CA TYR A 208 8.54 8.41 2.33
C TYR A 208 9.16 8.81 3.65
N LEU A 209 8.41 8.80 4.76
CA LEU A 209 8.96 9.11 6.08
C LEU A 209 10.09 8.17 6.46
N ILE A 210 9.95 6.88 6.14
CA ILE A 210 11.01 5.92 6.45
C ILE A 210 12.23 6.13 5.54
N ILE A 211 12.03 6.41 4.25
CA ILE A 211 13.14 6.73 3.34
C ILE A 211 13.88 7.99 3.82
N TYR A 212 13.14 9.03 4.18
CA TYR A 212 13.68 10.28 4.70
C TYR A 212 14.53 10.06 5.96
N ARG A 213 14.04 9.27 6.92
CA ARG A 213 14.79 8.93 8.14
C ARG A 213 16.06 8.14 7.87
N VAL A 214 16.02 7.19 6.92
CA VAL A 214 17.22 6.43 6.52
C VAL A 214 18.23 7.35 5.82
N ALA A 215 17.76 8.34 5.05
CA ALA A 215 18.63 9.34 4.43
C ALA A 215 19.29 10.25 5.48
N GLU A 216 18.53 10.78 6.46
CA GLU A 216 19.08 11.56 7.58
C GLU A 216 20.14 10.78 8.36
N GLY A 217 19.86 9.51 8.71
CA GLY A 217 20.80 8.65 9.43
C GLY A 217 22.08 8.31 8.66
N ARG A 218 22.09 8.48 7.33
CA ARG A 218 23.28 8.37 6.48
C ARG A 218 23.97 9.72 6.23
N ALA A 219 23.21 10.81 6.12
CA ALA A 219 23.74 12.16 5.92
C ALA A 219 24.60 12.62 7.11
N TRP A 220 24.17 12.30 8.34
CA TRP A 220 24.94 12.59 9.56
C TRP A 220 26.31 11.87 9.62
N LYS A 221 26.57 10.88 8.75
CA LYS A 221 27.87 10.18 8.72
C LYS A 221 28.85 10.75 7.69
N LYS A 222 28.43 11.67 6.81
CA LYS A 222 29.32 12.24 5.78
C LYS A 222 29.87 13.62 6.14
N ASP A 223 29.13 14.42 6.91
CA ASP A 223 29.54 15.80 7.26
C ASP A 223 30.04 15.94 8.71
N THR A 224 30.20 14.83 9.44
CA THR A 224 30.64 14.82 10.85
C THR A 224 31.96 14.07 11.07
N LEU A 225 32.81 13.99 10.03
CA LEU A 225 34.20 13.55 10.12
C LEU A 225 35.14 14.67 9.65
#